data_AF-A0A480VJL5-F1
#
_entry.id   AF-A0A480VJL5-F1
#
_cell.length_a   1.000
_cell.length_b   1.000
_cell.length_c   1.000
_cell.angle_alpha   90.00
_cell.angle_beta   90.00
_cell.angle_gamma   90.00
#
_symmetry.space_group_name_H-M   'P 1'
#
loop_
_entity.id
_entity.type
_entity.pdbx_description
1 polymer ?
#
loop_
_entity_poly.entity_id
_entity_poly.type
_entity_poly.pdbx_seq_one_letter_code
_entity_poly.pdbx_strand_id
1 'polypeptide(L)'
;MLAFPLLATGLVSFRERRLQAVRGLARIRAFFNAPVVVFHLNTLSYFAFLCLFAYVLMVDFQPSPSGCECLIYLWLFSLVCEELRQLFCPPDECGLVKMVLLYLSDFWNKLDIAAILLFIAGLTCRLIPALLYPGRVILSLDFIMFCLRLMHIFTVSKTLGPKIIIVKRMMKDVFFFLFLLAVWVVSFGVAKQAILIHNERRVEWIFRGAVYQSYLTIFGQIPAYIDGVNFNLDQCSPNGTDPYKPKCPESDSARQEPAFPEWLTVLLLCLYLLFTNILLLNLLIAMFNYTFQQVQERTDQIWKFQRHGLIEEYEGRPPAPPPFILLNHLHLCLQRVVLKNPSERHKPFKSKLEKNEEAALLSWEIYLKEIIFLNSCCQ
;
A
#
# COMPACT_ATOMS: atom_id res chain seq x y z
N MET A 1 -22.98 -8.46 5.93
CA MET A 1 -24.25 -8.32 6.68
C MET A 1 -25.51 -8.57 5.84
N LEU A 2 -25.43 -8.65 4.51
CA LEU A 2 -26.58 -8.38 3.62
C LEU A 2 -27.69 -9.45 3.51
N ALA A 3 -27.53 -10.69 3.97
CA ALA A 3 -28.64 -11.66 3.90
C ALA A 3 -28.49 -12.92 4.78
N PHE A 4 -28.57 -12.78 6.10
CA PHE A 4 -28.65 -13.93 7.02
C PHE A 4 -29.82 -14.90 6.74
N PRO A 5 -31.04 -14.44 6.36
CA PRO A 5 -32.16 -15.34 6.07
C PRO A 5 -31.97 -16.20 4.82
N LEU A 6 -31.22 -15.70 3.83
CA LEU A 6 -30.92 -16.43 2.59
C LEU A 6 -30.01 -17.64 2.83
N LEU A 7 -29.23 -17.65 3.91
CA LEU A 7 -28.39 -18.79 4.29
C LEU A 7 -29.21 -20.01 4.75
N ALA A 8 -30.44 -19.79 5.21
CA ALA A 8 -31.40 -20.85 5.53
C ALA A 8 -32.08 -21.43 4.27
N THR A 9 -31.97 -20.76 3.13
CA THR A 9 -32.52 -21.23 1.85
C THR A 9 -31.62 -22.27 1.18
N GLY A 10 -32.11 -22.90 0.11
CA GLY A 10 -31.37 -23.88 -0.71
C GLY A 10 -30.30 -23.29 -1.64
N LEU A 11 -30.08 -21.97 -1.61
CA LEU A 11 -29.13 -21.29 -2.51
C LEU A 11 -27.65 -21.57 -2.19
N VAL A 12 -27.33 -21.97 -0.94
CA VAL A 12 -25.95 -22.28 -0.51
C VAL A 12 -25.81 -23.78 -0.29
N SER A 13 -24.98 -24.43 -1.12
CA SER A 13 -24.67 -25.85 -1.03
C SER A 13 -23.44 -26.10 -0.14
N PHE A 14 -23.47 -27.20 0.63
CA PHE A 14 -22.34 -27.68 1.43
C PHE A 14 -21.86 -29.01 0.86
N ARG A 15 -20.55 -29.28 0.85
CA ARG A 15 -19.98 -30.54 0.32
C ARG A 15 -20.41 -31.76 1.12
N GLU A 16 -20.47 -31.65 2.45
CA GLU A 16 -20.88 -32.75 3.31
C GLU A 16 -22.41 -32.87 3.41
N ARG A 17 -22.94 -34.02 3.01
CA ARG A 17 -24.37 -34.35 3.13
C ARG A 17 -24.88 -34.29 4.57
N ARG A 18 -24.04 -34.59 5.57
CA ARG A 18 -24.38 -34.44 7.01
C ARG A 18 -24.65 -32.98 7.37
N LEU A 19 -23.82 -32.04 6.93
CA LEU A 19 -24.03 -30.62 7.16
C LEU A 19 -25.21 -30.04 6.36
N GLN A 20 -25.55 -30.63 5.21
CA GLN A 20 -26.77 -30.26 4.47
C GLN A 20 -28.05 -30.62 5.24
N ALA A 21 -28.02 -31.69 6.07
CA ALA A 21 -29.17 -32.13 6.86
C ALA A 21 -29.38 -31.32 8.16
N VAL A 22 -28.33 -30.65 8.67
CA VAL A 22 -28.39 -29.89 9.91
C VAL A 22 -28.97 -28.49 9.66
N ARG A 23 -30.06 -28.15 10.35
CA ARG A 23 -30.68 -26.81 10.34
C ARG A 23 -30.21 -25.98 11.55
N GLY A 24 -30.08 -24.66 11.38
CA GLY A 24 -29.84 -23.71 12.48
C GLY A 24 -28.37 -23.31 12.71
N LEU A 25 -27.96 -23.16 13.98
CA LEU A 25 -26.71 -22.52 14.40
C LEU A 25 -25.44 -23.21 13.93
N ALA A 26 -25.44 -24.54 13.79
CA ALA A 26 -24.27 -25.28 13.32
C ALA A 26 -23.96 -24.98 11.84
N ARG A 27 -25.01 -24.80 11.01
CA ARG A 27 -24.85 -24.40 9.59
C ARG A 27 -24.31 -22.97 9.47
N ILE A 28 -24.78 -22.08 10.34
CA ILE A 28 -24.29 -20.69 10.44
C ILE A 28 -22.80 -20.70 10.85
N ARG A 29 -22.45 -21.44 11.90
CA ARG A 29 -21.05 -21.55 12.36
C ARG A 29 -20.14 -22.11 11.27
N ALA A 30 -20.56 -23.16 10.57
CA ALA A 30 -19.78 -23.75 9.49
C ALA A 30 -19.58 -22.76 8.31
N PHE A 31 -20.58 -21.94 8.00
CA PHE A 31 -20.46 -20.90 6.98
C PHE A 31 -19.47 -19.80 7.38
N PHE A 32 -19.56 -19.28 8.61
CA PHE A 32 -18.67 -18.21 9.08
C PHE A 32 -17.24 -18.68 9.35
N ASN A 33 -17.03 -19.99 9.53
CA ASN A 33 -15.69 -20.57 9.61
C ASN A 33 -15.01 -20.72 8.24
N ALA A 34 -15.72 -20.52 7.12
CA ALA A 34 -15.10 -20.61 5.80
C ALA A 34 -14.14 -19.42 5.56
N PRO A 35 -12.87 -19.64 5.16
CA PRO A 35 -11.88 -18.57 5.01
C PRO A 35 -12.29 -17.49 4.02
N VAL A 36 -13.00 -17.86 2.96
CA VAL A 36 -13.51 -16.93 1.95
C VAL A 36 -14.54 -15.96 2.57
N VAL A 37 -15.38 -16.45 3.48
CA VAL A 37 -16.36 -15.63 4.19
C VAL A 37 -15.63 -14.69 5.14
N VAL A 38 -14.67 -15.20 5.92
CA VAL A 38 -13.84 -14.40 6.82
C VAL A 38 -13.10 -13.31 6.04
N PHE A 39 -12.52 -13.64 4.90
CA PHE A 39 -11.86 -12.68 4.00
C PHE A 39 -12.79 -11.56 3.54
N HIS A 40 -13.99 -11.89 3.06
CA HIS A 40 -14.96 -10.89 2.60
C HIS A 40 -15.48 -10.01 3.74
N LEU A 41 -15.73 -10.57 4.92
CA LEU A 41 -16.13 -9.78 6.10
C LEU A 41 -15.00 -8.87 6.56
N ASN A 42 -13.77 -9.37 6.61
CA ASN A 42 -12.60 -8.56 6.95
C ASN A 42 -12.43 -7.41 5.94
N THR A 43 -12.54 -7.71 4.64
CA THR A 43 -12.46 -6.71 3.56
C THR A 43 -13.55 -5.64 3.71
N LEU A 44 -14.81 -6.05 3.89
CA LEU A 44 -15.91 -5.11 4.07
C LEU A 44 -15.73 -4.24 5.33
N SER A 45 -15.27 -4.85 6.42
CA SER A 45 -14.96 -4.15 7.66
C SER A 45 -13.84 -3.12 7.44
N TYR A 46 -12.81 -3.48 6.69
CA TYR A 46 -11.70 -2.59 6.37
C TYR A 46 -12.12 -1.40 5.49
N PHE A 47 -13.00 -1.61 4.51
CA PHE A 47 -13.61 -0.50 3.76
C PHE A 47 -14.43 0.41 4.66
N ALA A 48 -15.23 -0.15 5.57
CA ALA A 48 -15.99 0.65 6.53
C ALA A 48 -15.07 1.45 7.47
N PHE A 49 -13.94 0.88 7.90
CA PHE A 49 -12.91 1.57 8.66
C PHE A 49 -12.34 2.77 7.88
N LEU A 50 -11.96 2.59 6.61
CA LEU A 50 -11.43 3.69 5.79
C LEU A 50 -12.47 4.79 5.57
N CYS A 51 -13.73 4.43 5.29
CA CYS A 51 -14.80 5.42 5.14
C CYS A 51 -15.04 6.20 6.44
N LEU A 52 -15.06 5.51 7.58
CA LEU A 52 -15.20 6.14 8.90
C LEU A 52 -14.00 7.04 9.21
N PHE A 53 -12.78 6.59 8.90
CA PHE A 53 -11.56 7.36 9.13
C PHE A 53 -11.54 8.63 8.26
N ALA A 54 -11.91 8.52 6.99
CA ALA A 54 -12.07 9.66 6.10
C ALA A 54 -13.14 10.64 6.62
N TYR A 55 -14.28 10.14 7.09
CA TYR A 55 -15.34 10.96 7.67
C TYR A 55 -14.86 11.74 8.91
N VAL A 56 -14.18 11.08 9.85
CA VAL A 56 -13.65 11.74 11.05
C VAL A 56 -12.59 12.78 10.72
N LEU A 57 -11.73 12.53 9.72
CA LEU A 57 -10.66 13.45 9.33
C LEU A 57 -11.18 14.69 8.59
N MET A 58 -12.27 14.55 7.81
CA MET A 58 -12.88 15.63 7.05
C MET A 58 -13.91 16.43 7.84
N VAL A 59 -14.77 15.77 8.63
CA VAL A 59 -15.95 16.37 9.27
C VAL A 59 -15.75 16.54 10.78
N ASP A 60 -15.45 15.45 11.50
CA ASP A 60 -15.50 15.40 12.97
C ASP A 60 -14.10 15.50 13.64
N PHE A 61 -13.26 16.42 13.16
CA PHE A 61 -11.93 16.66 13.74
C PHE A 61 -11.99 17.74 14.83
N GLN A 62 -12.39 17.33 16.03
CA GLN A 62 -12.55 18.20 17.20
C GLN A 62 -11.40 18.04 18.22
N PRO A 63 -11.09 19.09 19.01
CA PRO A 63 -10.06 19.00 20.06
C PRO A 63 -10.40 17.98 21.15
N SER A 64 -11.68 17.77 21.43
CA SER A 64 -12.16 16.67 22.29
C SER A 64 -12.46 15.42 21.46
N PRO A 65 -12.10 14.21 21.94
CA PRO A 65 -12.40 12.98 21.23
C PRO A 65 -13.90 12.74 21.09
N SER A 66 -14.36 12.61 19.85
CA SER A 66 -15.73 12.20 19.54
C SER A 66 -15.90 10.68 19.71
N GLY A 67 -17.14 10.21 19.86
CA GLY A 67 -17.43 8.78 19.93
C GLY A 67 -16.96 8.01 18.68
N CYS A 68 -17.11 8.62 17.50
CA CYS A 68 -16.63 8.07 16.22
C CYS A 68 -15.10 7.92 16.20
N GLU A 69 -14.39 8.85 16.79
CA GLU A 69 -12.93 8.79 16.86
C GLU A 69 -12.46 7.73 17.87
N CYS A 70 -13.14 7.61 19.02
CA CYS A 70 -12.90 6.53 19.96
C CYS A 70 -13.12 5.15 19.30
N LEU A 71 -14.14 5.02 18.45
CA LEU A 71 -14.38 3.82 17.67
C LEU A 71 -13.21 3.50 16.72
N ILE A 72 -12.62 4.50 16.06
CA ILE A 72 -11.43 4.33 15.22
C ILE A 72 -10.24 3.83 16.05
N TYR A 73 -10.05 4.35 17.27
CA TYR A 73 -8.97 3.93 18.16
C TYR A 73 -9.11 2.48 18.59
N LEU A 74 -10.32 2.08 18.98
CA LEU A 74 -10.64 0.69 19.29
C LEU A 74 -10.42 -0.21 18.07
N TRP A 75 -10.80 0.26 16.89
CA TRP A 75 -10.61 -0.49 15.65
C TRP A 75 -9.13 -0.67 15.35
N LEU A 76 -8.33 0.39 15.39
CA LEU A 76 -6.91 0.28 15.11
C LEU A 76 -6.20 -0.57 16.16
N PHE A 77 -6.55 -0.42 17.44
CA PHE A 77 -6.05 -1.28 18.49
C PHE A 77 -6.32 -2.76 18.17
N SER A 78 -7.51 -3.08 17.64
CA SER A 78 -7.83 -4.44 17.19
C SER A 78 -6.95 -4.93 16.03
N LEU A 79 -6.60 -4.06 15.09
CA LEU A 79 -5.66 -4.38 14.00
C LEU A 79 -4.25 -4.62 14.54
N VAL A 80 -3.78 -3.80 15.48
CA VAL A 80 -2.48 -4.00 16.15
C VAL A 80 -2.45 -5.33 16.90
N CYS A 81 -3.52 -5.68 17.62
CA CYS A 81 -3.62 -6.98 18.28
C CYS A 81 -3.55 -8.16 17.30
N GLU A 82 -4.13 -8.03 16.10
CA GLU A 82 -4.00 -9.05 15.05
C GLU A 82 -2.56 -9.19 14.55
N GLU A 83 -1.87 -8.09 14.27
CA GLU A 83 -0.46 -8.12 13.86
C GLU A 83 0.43 -8.74 14.94
N LEU A 84 0.19 -8.38 16.22
CA LEU A 84 0.89 -8.97 17.35
C LEU A 84 0.61 -10.47 17.46
N ARG A 85 -0.64 -10.92 17.26
CA ARG A 85 -0.96 -12.35 17.25
C ARG A 85 -0.19 -13.09 16.15
N GLN A 86 -0.07 -12.51 14.97
CA GLN A 86 0.69 -13.11 13.86
C GLN A 86 2.18 -13.25 14.21
N LEU A 87 2.75 -12.24 14.87
CA LEU A 87 4.14 -12.26 15.33
C LEU A 87 4.39 -13.30 16.44
N PHE A 88 3.47 -13.40 17.42
CA PHE A 88 3.65 -14.21 18.63
C PHE A 88 3.12 -15.63 18.55
N CYS A 89 2.43 -16.03 17.48
CA CYS A 89 1.90 -17.39 17.33
C CYS A 89 2.70 -18.18 16.27
N PRO A 90 3.95 -18.58 16.55
CA PRO A 90 4.80 -19.25 15.57
C PRO A 90 4.25 -20.62 15.16
N PRO A 91 4.37 -21.00 13.87
CA PRO A 91 4.16 -22.36 13.42
C PRO A 91 5.41 -23.20 13.73
N ASP A 92 5.31 -24.05 14.76
CA ASP A 92 6.30 -25.06 15.17
C ASP A 92 7.68 -24.50 15.64
N GLU A 93 8.56 -25.37 16.16
CA GLU A 93 9.84 -25.23 16.92
C GLU A 93 10.93 -24.24 16.42
N CYS A 94 10.58 -23.09 15.87
CA CYS A 94 11.53 -22.03 15.51
C CYS A 94 11.57 -20.94 16.58
N GLY A 95 12.77 -20.48 16.91
CA GLY A 95 12.98 -19.36 17.84
C GLY A 95 12.33 -18.07 17.34
N LEU A 96 11.84 -17.25 18.29
CA LEU A 96 11.13 -15.99 18.02
C LEU A 96 11.89 -15.04 17.09
N VAL A 97 13.23 -14.99 17.20
CA VAL A 97 14.08 -14.09 16.40
C VAL A 97 13.98 -14.41 14.90
N LYS A 98 13.97 -15.69 14.51
CA LYS A 98 13.88 -16.08 13.10
C LYS A 98 12.52 -15.69 12.51
N MET A 99 11.45 -15.76 13.32
CA MET A 99 10.11 -15.38 12.89
C MET A 99 9.96 -13.87 12.73
N VAL A 100 10.51 -13.08 13.65
CA VAL A 100 10.56 -11.61 13.50
C VAL A 100 11.33 -11.23 12.23
N LEU A 101 12.46 -11.89 11.95
CA LEU A 101 13.23 -11.64 10.72
C LEU A 101 12.44 -12.01 9.45
N LEU A 102 11.70 -13.12 9.46
CA LEU A 102 10.84 -13.51 8.34
C LEU A 102 9.70 -12.49 8.15
N TYR A 103 9.02 -12.11 9.22
CA TYR A 103 7.94 -11.11 9.18
C TYR A 103 8.45 -9.76 8.66
N LEU A 104 9.60 -9.30 9.14
CA LEU A 104 10.26 -8.08 8.68
C LEU A 104 10.86 -8.20 7.28
N SER A 105 10.92 -9.38 6.66
CA SER A 105 11.38 -9.52 5.27
C SER A 105 10.29 -9.12 4.27
N ASP A 106 9.02 -9.29 4.64
CA ASP A 106 7.88 -9.01 3.78
C ASP A 106 7.61 -7.52 3.63
N PHE A 107 7.45 -7.09 2.38
CA PHE A 107 7.21 -5.68 2.03
C PHE A 107 5.91 -5.14 2.64
N TRP A 108 4.83 -5.93 2.63
CA TRP A 108 3.53 -5.52 3.15
C TRP A 108 3.56 -5.34 4.67
N ASN A 109 4.23 -6.24 5.39
CA ASN A 109 4.40 -6.16 6.83
C ASN A 109 5.22 -4.92 7.25
N LYS A 110 6.25 -4.57 6.48
CA LYS A 110 6.99 -3.30 6.68
C LYS A 110 6.08 -2.08 6.53
N LEU A 111 5.21 -2.10 5.52
CA LEU A 111 4.24 -1.02 5.27
C LEU A 111 3.22 -0.93 6.42
N ASP A 112 2.75 -2.07 6.92
CA ASP A 112 1.81 -2.14 8.06
C ASP A 112 2.44 -1.61 9.36
N ILE A 113 3.69 -1.99 9.67
CA ILE A 113 4.44 -1.43 10.81
C ILE A 113 4.60 0.09 10.64
N ALA A 114 4.97 0.56 9.45
CA ALA A 114 5.16 1.98 9.18
C ALA A 114 3.85 2.78 9.36
N ALA A 115 2.71 2.25 8.91
CA ALA A 115 1.40 2.84 9.12
C ALA A 115 1.05 2.91 10.62
N ILE A 116 1.26 1.82 11.37
CA ILE A 116 0.98 1.82 12.83
C ILE A 116 1.86 2.84 13.56
N LEU A 117 3.14 2.94 13.23
CA LEU A 117 4.04 3.93 13.83
C LEU A 117 3.62 5.38 13.50
N LEU A 118 3.24 5.64 12.25
CA LEU A 118 2.77 6.96 11.81
C LEU A 118 1.46 7.33 12.51
N PHE A 119 0.54 6.38 12.68
CA PHE A 119 -0.68 6.59 13.44
C PHE A 119 -0.41 6.92 14.91
N ILE A 120 0.50 6.19 15.59
CA ILE A 120 0.85 6.47 16.98
C ILE A 120 1.43 7.89 17.09
N ALA A 121 2.30 8.30 16.16
CA ALA A 121 2.81 9.66 16.10
C ALA A 121 1.72 10.71 15.84
N GLY A 122 0.76 10.41 14.94
CA GLY A 122 -0.39 11.27 14.69
C GLY A 122 -1.28 11.43 15.92
N LEU A 123 -1.51 10.34 16.65
CA LEU A 123 -2.30 10.33 17.88
C LEU A 123 -1.62 11.11 19.01
N THR A 124 -0.30 10.97 19.20
CA THR A 124 0.42 11.73 20.23
C THR A 124 0.41 13.23 19.92
N CYS A 125 0.62 13.62 18.65
CA CYS A 125 0.46 15.02 18.23
C CYS A 125 -0.96 15.54 18.41
N ARG A 126 -1.97 14.68 18.18
CA ARG A 126 -3.39 15.03 18.35
C ARG A 126 -3.79 15.25 19.81
N LEU A 127 -3.21 14.49 20.75
CA LEU A 127 -3.48 14.65 22.20
C LEU A 127 -2.92 15.97 22.76
N ILE A 128 -1.93 16.56 22.09
CA ILE A 128 -1.34 17.85 22.49
C ILE A 128 -2.11 18.97 21.78
N PRO A 129 -2.85 19.84 22.51
CA PRO A 129 -3.71 20.85 21.89
C PRO A 129 -2.92 21.84 21.00
N ALA A 130 -1.65 22.09 21.31
CA ALA A 130 -0.76 22.95 20.51
C ALA A 130 -0.36 22.33 19.15
N LEU A 131 -0.45 21.00 19.00
CA LEU A 131 -0.01 20.26 17.81
C LEU A 131 -1.19 19.70 17.00
N LEU A 132 -2.40 20.24 17.19
CA LEU A 132 -3.62 19.74 16.54
C LEU A 132 -3.56 19.81 15.00
N TYR A 133 -3.01 20.89 14.44
CA TYR A 133 -2.85 21.02 12.98
C TYR A 133 -1.80 20.04 12.42
N PRO A 134 -0.56 19.96 12.96
CA PRO A 134 0.39 18.92 12.59
C PRO A 134 -0.17 17.50 12.76
N GLY A 135 -0.93 17.23 13.84
CA GLY A 135 -1.59 15.95 14.06
C GLY A 135 -2.57 15.60 12.94
N ARG A 136 -3.38 16.56 12.49
CA ARG A 136 -4.27 16.38 11.32
C ARG A 136 -3.49 16.04 10.05
N VAL A 137 -2.38 16.73 9.81
CA VAL A 137 -1.52 16.48 8.64
C VAL A 137 -0.93 15.07 8.70
N ILE A 138 -0.36 14.66 9.84
CA ILE A 138 0.21 13.31 10.00
C ILE A 138 -0.86 12.24 9.82
N LEU A 139 -2.04 12.38 10.42
CA LEU A 139 -3.16 11.45 10.26
C LEU A 139 -3.67 11.41 8.81
N SER A 140 -3.57 12.51 8.05
CA SER A 140 -3.96 12.52 6.63
C SER A 140 -2.97 11.74 5.75
N LEU A 141 -1.67 11.80 6.06
CA LEU A 141 -0.65 10.99 5.40
C LEU A 141 -0.79 9.52 5.80
N ASP A 142 -1.16 9.27 7.04
CA ASP A 142 -1.45 7.93 7.55
C ASP A 142 -2.67 7.28 6.88
N PHE A 143 -3.73 8.04 6.61
CA PHE A 143 -4.85 7.58 5.78
C PHE A 143 -4.39 7.10 4.39
N ILE A 144 -3.41 7.75 3.77
CA ILE A 144 -2.85 7.31 2.48
C ILE A 144 -2.16 5.95 2.66
N MET A 145 -1.38 5.77 3.73
CA MET A 145 -0.73 4.49 4.03
C MET A 145 -1.73 3.35 4.25
N PHE A 146 -2.81 3.59 5.00
CA PHE A 146 -3.90 2.62 5.14
C PHE A 146 -4.65 2.36 3.82
N CYS A 147 -4.78 3.36 2.94
CA CYS A 147 -5.31 3.14 1.60
C CYS A 147 -4.38 2.26 0.75
N LEU A 148 -3.06 2.44 0.82
CA LEU A 148 -2.11 1.58 0.09
C LEU A 148 -2.20 0.12 0.53
N ARG A 149 -2.55 -0.16 1.80
CA ARG A 149 -2.81 -1.51 2.30
C ARG A 149 -4.00 -2.20 1.59
N LEU A 150 -4.95 -1.46 1.01
CA LEU A 150 -6.01 -2.07 0.17
C LEU A 150 -5.43 -2.84 -1.01
N MET A 151 -4.30 -2.40 -1.55
CA MET A 151 -3.62 -3.11 -2.63
C MET A 151 -3.26 -4.54 -2.20
N HIS A 152 -2.83 -4.74 -0.95
CA HIS A 152 -2.55 -6.07 -0.42
C HIS A 152 -3.78 -6.98 -0.48
N ILE A 153 -4.96 -6.47 -0.08
CA ILE A 153 -6.22 -7.21 -0.14
C ILE A 153 -6.60 -7.54 -1.59
N PHE A 154 -6.38 -6.61 -2.52
CA PHE A 154 -6.68 -6.85 -3.94
C PHE A 154 -5.72 -7.84 -4.61
N THR A 155 -4.58 -8.18 -3.99
CA THR A 155 -3.69 -9.22 -4.52
C THR A 155 -4.36 -10.61 -4.59
N VAL A 156 -5.41 -10.85 -3.80
CA VAL A 156 -6.18 -12.10 -3.81
C VAL A 156 -6.94 -12.30 -5.12
N SER A 157 -7.29 -11.21 -5.81
CA SER A 157 -8.06 -11.30 -7.04
C SER A 157 -7.23 -11.88 -8.18
N LYS A 158 -7.82 -12.80 -8.94
CA LYS A 158 -7.20 -13.40 -10.13
C LYS A 158 -6.85 -12.37 -11.20
N THR A 159 -7.62 -11.27 -11.30
CA THR A 159 -7.44 -10.25 -12.35
C THR A 159 -6.52 -9.11 -11.93
N LEU A 160 -6.47 -8.78 -10.64
CA LEU A 160 -5.69 -7.65 -10.11
C LEU A 160 -4.35 -8.09 -9.51
N GLY A 161 -4.30 -9.28 -8.89
CA GLY A 161 -3.08 -9.79 -8.25
C GLY A 161 -1.87 -9.84 -9.17
N PRO A 162 -1.97 -10.46 -10.36
CA PRO A 162 -0.89 -10.44 -11.34
C PRO A 162 -0.38 -9.03 -11.67
N LYS A 163 -1.29 -8.07 -11.86
CA LYS A 163 -0.92 -6.68 -12.18
C LYS A 163 -0.15 -6.00 -11.05
N ILE A 164 -0.54 -6.24 -9.80
CA ILE A 164 0.16 -5.69 -8.62
C ILE A 164 1.58 -6.27 -8.50
N ILE A 165 1.76 -7.56 -8.80
CA ILE A 165 3.09 -8.21 -8.81
C ILE A 165 3.99 -7.56 -9.86
N ILE A 166 3.45 -7.26 -11.05
CA ILE A 166 4.18 -6.58 -12.12
C ILE A 166 4.60 -5.17 -11.69
N VAL A 167 3.67 -4.37 -11.14
CA VAL A 167 3.96 -3.03 -10.62
C VAL A 167 5.08 -3.08 -9.56
N LYS A 168 5.00 -4.02 -8.62
CA LYS A 168 6.03 -4.20 -7.59
C LYS A 168 7.41 -4.47 -8.20
N ARG A 169 7.49 -5.18 -9.32
CA ARG A 169 8.73 -5.49 -10.02
C ARG A 169 9.26 -4.30 -10.82
N MET A 170 8.37 -3.53 -11.44
CA MET A 170 8.68 -2.29 -12.16
C MET A 170 9.20 -1.17 -11.25
N MET A 171 8.90 -1.20 -9.95
CA MET A 171 9.40 -0.19 -8.99
C MET A 171 10.92 -0.04 -8.98
N LYS A 172 11.67 -1.12 -9.30
CA LYS A 172 13.14 -1.02 -9.44
C LYS A 172 13.52 -0.15 -10.64
N ASP A 173 12.86 -0.34 -11.78
CA ASP A 173 13.08 0.46 -12.99
C ASP A 173 12.70 1.93 -12.76
N VAL A 174 11.58 2.16 -12.06
CA VAL A 174 11.12 3.51 -11.64
C VAL A 174 12.21 4.23 -10.85
N PHE A 175 12.85 3.54 -9.89
CA PHE A 175 13.86 4.16 -9.02
C PHE A 175 15.08 4.65 -9.81
N PHE A 176 15.61 3.82 -10.72
CA PHE A 176 16.73 4.22 -11.57
C PHE A 176 16.35 5.36 -12.53
N PHE A 177 15.14 5.31 -13.07
CA PHE A 177 14.63 6.39 -13.92
C PHE A 177 14.47 7.71 -13.16
N LEU A 178 13.90 7.67 -11.95
CA LEU A 178 13.70 8.85 -11.12
C LEU A 178 15.03 9.54 -10.81
N PHE A 179 16.11 8.77 -10.60
CA PHE A 179 17.45 9.32 -10.42
C PHE A 179 17.92 10.09 -11.67
N LEU A 180 17.80 9.50 -12.85
CA LEU A 180 18.15 10.15 -14.11
C LEU A 180 17.32 11.42 -14.35
N LEU A 181 16.01 11.35 -14.11
CA LEU A 181 15.10 12.49 -14.23
C LEU A 181 15.47 13.60 -13.25
N ALA A 182 15.79 13.26 -11.99
CA ALA A 182 16.16 14.23 -10.97
C ALA A 182 17.44 15.00 -11.35
N VAL A 183 18.47 14.32 -11.85
CA VAL A 183 19.71 14.96 -12.32
C VAL A 183 19.40 15.97 -13.43
N TRP A 184 18.57 15.59 -14.40
CA TRP A 184 18.19 16.47 -15.51
C TRP A 184 17.37 17.68 -15.06
N VAL A 185 16.33 17.46 -14.24
CA VAL A 185 15.45 18.52 -13.71
C VAL A 185 16.23 19.53 -12.89
N VAL A 186 17.11 19.07 -11.98
CA VAL A 186 17.91 19.96 -11.14
C VAL A 186 18.91 20.75 -11.97
N SER A 187 19.58 20.13 -12.94
CA SER A 187 20.55 20.80 -13.80
C SER A 187 19.91 21.94 -14.61
N PHE A 188 18.79 21.66 -15.28
CA PHE A 188 18.04 22.69 -16.00
C PHE A 188 17.48 23.76 -15.06
N GLY A 189 16.94 23.35 -13.92
CA GLY A 189 16.34 24.26 -12.96
C GLY A 189 17.30 25.27 -12.36
N VAL A 190 18.52 24.83 -12.03
CA VAL A 190 19.60 25.71 -11.57
C VAL A 190 20.04 26.65 -12.69
N ALA A 191 20.23 26.15 -13.91
CA ALA A 191 20.61 26.99 -15.05
C ALA A 191 19.56 28.07 -15.36
N LYS A 192 18.27 27.68 -15.42
CA LYS A 192 17.14 28.58 -15.60
C LYS A 192 17.10 29.67 -14.51
N GLN A 193 17.25 29.27 -13.25
CA GLN A 193 17.24 30.19 -12.11
C GLN A 193 18.42 31.19 -12.19
N ALA A 194 19.61 30.71 -12.55
CA ALA A 194 20.82 31.53 -12.63
C ALA A 194 20.79 32.53 -13.80
N ILE A 195 20.16 32.19 -14.93
CA ILE A 195 20.05 33.06 -16.09
C ILE A 195 19.00 34.17 -15.86
N LEU A 196 17.85 33.83 -15.28
CA LEU A 196 16.71 34.73 -15.24
C LEU A 196 16.65 35.60 -13.98
N ILE A 197 17.15 35.11 -12.83
CA ILE A 197 16.97 35.78 -11.54
C ILE A 197 18.31 36.18 -10.96
N HIS A 198 18.48 37.49 -10.78
CA HIS A 198 19.68 38.03 -10.16
C HIS A 198 19.72 37.75 -8.65
N ASN A 199 20.78 37.10 -8.18
CA ASN A 199 21.19 36.95 -6.77
C ASN A 199 20.03 36.93 -5.74
N GLU A 200 19.32 35.80 -5.67
CA GLU A 200 18.30 35.53 -4.65
C GLU A 200 18.97 34.95 -3.39
N ARG A 201 18.74 35.53 -2.22
CA ARG A 201 19.31 35.03 -0.94
C ARG A 201 18.36 34.11 -0.18
N ARG A 202 17.06 34.13 -0.52
CA ARG A 202 16.02 33.37 0.17
C ARG A 202 16.08 31.90 -0.26
N VAL A 203 16.63 31.04 0.59
CA VAL A 203 16.87 29.62 0.29
C VAL A 203 15.59 28.88 -0.12
N GLU A 204 14.47 29.17 0.54
CA GLU A 204 13.16 28.56 0.21
C GLU A 204 12.72 28.87 -1.23
N TRP A 205 12.90 30.12 -1.67
CA TRP A 205 12.56 30.55 -3.03
C TRP A 205 13.54 29.99 -4.06
N ILE A 206 14.82 29.83 -3.72
CA ILE A 206 15.80 29.15 -4.58
C ILE A 206 15.38 27.71 -4.81
N PHE A 207 15.05 26.96 -3.75
CA PHE A 207 14.64 25.57 -3.86
C PHE A 207 13.33 25.43 -4.64
N ARG A 208 12.34 26.28 -4.35
CA ARG A 208 11.06 26.31 -5.05
C ARG A 208 11.23 26.64 -6.55
N GLY A 209 12.07 27.63 -6.88
CA GLY A 209 12.30 28.08 -8.25
C GLY A 209 13.13 27.11 -9.08
N ALA A 210 14.18 26.53 -8.48
CA ALA A 210 15.10 25.63 -9.16
C ALA A 210 14.52 24.21 -9.29
N VAL A 211 13.99 23.61 -8.22
CA VAL A 211 13.55 22.21 -8.24
C VAL A 211 12.06 22.09 -8.52
N TYR A 212 11.22 22.71 -7.68
CA TYR A 212 9.78 22.51 -7.73
C TYR A 212 9.16 23.06 -9.03
N GLN A 213 9.49 24.30 -9.40
CA GLN A 213 8.96 24.90 -10.62
C GLN A 213 9.42 24.13 -11.88
N SER A 214 10.69 23.72 -11.94
CA SER A 214 11.23 23.01 -13.10
C SER A 214 10.60 21.63 -13.25
N TYR A 215 10.29 20.95 -12.14
CA TYR A 215 9.54 19.70 -12.16
C TYR A 215 8.11 19.89 -12.70
N LEU A 216 7.41 20.96 -12.28
CA LEU A 216 6.07 21.27 -12.77
C LEU A 216 6.05 21.58 -14.28
N THR A 217 7.12 22.19 -14.80
CA THR A 217 7.27 22.48 -16.23
C THR A 217 7.16 21.22 -17.09
N ILE A 218 7.62 20.05 -16.62
CA ILE A 218 7.50 18.77 -17.36
C ILE A 218 6.03 18.43 -17.65
N PHE A 219 5.14 18.72 -16.70
CA PHE A 219 3.70 18.47 -16.83
C PHE A 219 2.95 19.57 -17.58
N GLY A 220 3.66 20.56 -18.14
CA GLY A 220 3.07 21.65 -18.92
C GLY A 220 2.64 22.87 -18.10
N GLN A 221 2.97 22.93 -16.80
CA GLN A 221 2.78 24.16 -16.01
C GLN A 221 3.99 25.08 -16.16
N ILE A 222 3.94 25.92 -17.19
CA ILE A 222 5.00 26.89 -17.47
C ILE A 222 4.74 28.15 -16.62
N PRO A 223 5.78 28.74 -15.98
CA PRO A 223 5.59 29.97 -15.22
C PRO A 223 5.27 31.16 -16.14
N ALA A 224 4.34 32.01 -15.70
CA ALA A 224 3.84 33.15 -16.46
C ALA A 224 4.92 34.14 -16.93
N TYR A 225 6.04 34.26 -16.19
CA TYR A 225 7.16 35.11 -16.55
C TYR A 225 8.02 34.57 -17.71
N ILE A 226 7.82 33.31 -18.12
CA ILE A 226 8.46 32.70 -19.30
C ILE A 226 7.50 32.71 -20.49
N ASP A 227 6.19 32.52 -20.23
CA ASP A 227 5.17 32.51 -21.28
C ASP A 227 4.90 33.89 -21.89
N GLY A 228 5.23 34.98 -21.17
CA GLY A 228 5.13 36.38 -21.65
C GLY A 228 3.70 36.90 -21.85
N VAL A 229 2.73 36.03 -22.14
CA VAL A 229 1.32 36.38 -22.42
C VAL A 229 0.56 36.81 -21.17
N ASN A 230 0.85 36.18 -20.02
CA ASN A 230 0.14 36.39 -18.76
C ASN A 230 1.01 37.07 -17.69
N PHE A 231 2.15 37.65 -18.08
CA PHE A 231 3.07 38.25 -17.13
C PHE A 231 2.57 39.64 -16.70
N ASN A 232 2.27 39.79 -15.41
CA ASN A 232 1.98 41.06 -14.78
C ASN A 232 3.04 41.39 -13.73
N LEU A 233 3.55 42.62 -13.74
CA LEU A 233 4.60 43.07 -12.80
C LEU A 233 4.16 42.92 -11.32
N ASP A 234 2.85 43.02 -11.05
CA ASP A 234 2.28 42.88 -9.70
C ASP A 234 2.46 41.48 -9.09
N GLN A 235 2.77 40.47 -9.91
CA GLN A 235 2.95 39.09 -9.47
C GLN A 235 4.37 38.81 -8.94
N CYS A 236 5.32 39.74 -9.11
CA CYS A 236 6.70 39.58 -8.68
C CYS A 236 7.21 40.79 -7.88
N SER A 237 8.28 40.61 -7.12
CA SER A 237 8.95 41.68 -6.36
C SER A 237 10.34 41.96 -6.95
N PRO A 238 10.68 43.20 -7.34
CA PRO A 238 11.96 43.51 -7.98
C PRO A 238 13.18 43.18 -7.10
N ASN A 239 13.12 43.55 -5.82
CA ASN A 239 14.19 43.31 -4.84
C ASN A 239 13.95 42.09 -3.96
N GLY A 240 12.86 41.34 -4.17
CA GLY A 240 12.47 40.24 -3.29
C GLY A 240 12.08 40.69 -1.87
N THR A 241 11.63 41.94 -1.72
CA THR A 241 11.20 42.52 -0.43
C THR A 241 9.94 41.87 0.09
N ASP A 242 9.06 41.42 -0.80
CA ASP A 242 7.82 40.75 -0.42
C ASP A 242 8.08 39.25 -0.17
N PRO A 243 7.79 38.72 1.03
CA PRO A 243 8.03 37.32 1.34
C PRO A 243 7.12 36.36 0.56
N TYR A 244 5.96 36.84 0.09
CA TYR A 244 4.94 36.04 -0.59
C TYR A 244 5.07 36.02 -2.12
N LYS A 245 5.94 36.85 -2.71
CA LYS A 245 6.11 36.96 -4.16
C LYS A 245 7.48 36.48 -4.62
N PRO A 246 7.57 35.80 -5.78
CA PRO A 246 8.85 35.48 -6.40
C PRO A 246 9.57 36.77 -6.80
N LYS A 247 10.90 36.70 -6.90
CA LYS A 247 11.69 37.81 -7.42
C LYS A 247 11.48 37.94 -8.92
N CYS A 248 11.35 39.17 -9.41
CA CYS A 248 11.19 39.42 -10.84
C CYS A 248 12.44 38.98 -11.62
N PRO A 249 12.29 38.54 -12.88
CA PRO A 249 13.43 38.36 -13.76
C PRO A 249 14.25 39.64 -13.91
N GLU A 250 15.54 39.49 -14.18
CA GLU A 250 16.42 40.64 -14.44
C GLU A 250 15.96 41.37 -15.71
N SER A 251 15.62 42.65 -15.57
CA SER A 251 15.15 43.51 -16.65
C SER A 251 16.09 44.69 -16.85
N ASP A 252 16.29 45.12 -18.09
CA ASP A 252 17.03 46.35 -18.39
C ASP A 252 16.22 47.57 -17.93
N SER A 253 16.79 48.31 -16.98
CA SER A 253 16.22 49.53 -16.40
C SER A 253 15.89 50.64 -17.42
N ALA A 254 16.48 50.61 -18.63
CA ALA A 254 16.22 51.60 -19.67
C ALA A 254 14.99 51.29 -20.55
N ARG A 255 14.62 50.00 -20.69
CA ARG A 255 13.58 49.55 -21.65
C ARG A 255 12.42 48.80 -20.99
N GLN A 256 12.51 48.46 -19.70
CA GLN A 256 11.53 47.61 -19.00
C GLN A 256 11.32 46.25 -19.69
N GLU A 257 12.32 45.77 -20.43
CA GLU A 257 12.35 44.48 -21.10
C GLU A 257 13.28 43.51 -20.32
N PRO A 258 13.04 42.20 -20.36
CA PRO A 258 13.95 41.23 -19.76
C PRO A 258 15.36 41.37 -20.36
N ALA A 259 16.39 41.37 -19.52
CA ALA A 259 17.79 41.51 -19.93
C ALA A 259 18.25 40.33 -20.79
N PHE A 260 17.64 39.16 -20.57
CA PHE A 260 17.87 37.97 -21.36
C PHE A 260 16.82 37.83 -22.48
N PRO A 261 17.22 37.51 -23.72
CA PRO A 261 16.28 37.45 -24.84
C PRO A 261 15.19 36.37 -24.62
N GLU A 262 13.93 36.77 -24.75
CA GLU A 262 12.79 35.86 -24.54
C GLU A 262 12.83 34.65 -25.47
N TRP A 263 13.16 34.85 -26.75
CA TRP A 263 13.27 33.77 -27.74
C TRP A 263 14.29 32.69 -27.33
N LEU A 264 15.36 33.07 -26.63
CA LEU A 264 16.38 32.14 -26.16
C LEU A 264 15.88 31.36 -24.93
N THR A 265 15.09 31.99 -24.07
CA THR A 265 14.41 31.31 -22.95
C THR A 265 13.40 30.29 -23.47
N VAL A 266 12.60 30.67 -24.46
CA VAL A 266 11.65 29.78 -25.13
C VAL A 266 12.39 28.63 -25.81
N LEU A 267 13.50 28.89 -26.50
CA LEU A 267 14.32 27.85 -27.11
C LEU A 267 14.89 26.87 -26.07
N LEU A 268 15.40 27.37 -24.95
CA LEU A 268 15.92 26.56 -23.86
C LEU A 268 14.81 25.69 -23.23
N LEU A 269 13.61 26.25 -23.06
CA LEU A 269 12.43 25.52 -22.60
C LEU A 269 12.00 24.44 -23.60
N CYS A 270 11.98 24.74 -24.89
CA CYS A 270 11.67 23.77 -25.95
C CYS A 270 12.66 22.61 -25.96
N LEU A 271 13.96 22.89 -25.85
CA LEU A 271 15.00 21.85 -25.72
C LEU A 271 14.78 21.00 -24.47
N TYR A 272 14.51 21.64 -23.33
CA TYR A 272 14.23 20.93 -22.09
C TYR A 272 13.04 19.98 -22.21
N LEU A 273 11.91 20.46 -22.72
CA LEU A 273 10.70 19.67 -22.93
C LEU A 273 10.91 18.56 -23.96
N LEU A 274 11.68 18.80 -25.02
CA LEU A 274 12.05 17.79 -26.01
C LEU A 274 12.80 16.64 -25.34
N PHE A 275 13.85 16.95 -24.57
CA PHE A 275 14.64 15.92 -23.88
C PHE A 275 13.81 15.19 -22.82
N THR A 276 13.04 15.88 -21.99
CA THR A 276 12.24 15.18 -20.95
C THR A 276 11.13 14.36 -21.58
N ASN A 277 10.31 14.97 -22.44
CA ASN A 277 9.05 14.35 -22.87
C ASN A 277 9.24 13.40 -24.05
N ILE A 278 10.18 13.67 -24.95
CA ILE A 278 10.43 12.78 -26.10
C ILE A 278 11.51 11.76 -25.78
N LEU A 279 12.60 12.12 -25.08
CA LEU A 279 13.65 11.13 -24.81
C LEU A 279 13.37 10.35 -23.52
N LEU A 280 13.26 11.03 -22.38
CA LEU A 280 13.21 10.36 -21.07
C LEU A 280 11.89 9.61 -20.85
N LEU A 281 10.73 10.23 -21.10
CA LEU A 281 9.45 9.55 -20.91
C LEU A 281 9.29 8.34 -21.84
N ASN A 282 9.73 8.42 -23.11
CA ASN A 282 9.67 7.28 -24.02
C ASN A 282 10.63 6.17 -23.61
N LEU A 283 11.79 6.50 -23.06
CA LEU A 283 12.69 5.51 -22.45
C LEU A 283 12.04 4.83 -21.24
N LEU A 284 11.32 5.55 -20.38
CA LEU A 284 10.57 4.96 -19.27
C LEU A 284 9.48 4.00 -19.78
N ILE A 285 8.70 4.42 -20.78
CA ILE A 285 7.67 3.57 -21.40
C ILE A 285 8.29 2.32 -21.99
N ALA A 286 9.43 2.43 -22.66
CA ALA A 286 10.16 1.29 -23.23
C ALA A 286 10.65 0.32 -22.14
N MET A 287 11.22 0.82 -21.04
CA MET A 287 11.65 -0.01 -19.91
C MET A 287 10.47 -0.74 -19.25
N PHE A 288 9.36 -0.03 -19.00
CA PHE A 288 8.14 -0.66 -18.48
C PHE A 288 7.58 -1.70 -19.44
N ASN A 289 7.56 -1.44 -20.75
CA ASN A 289 7.07 -2.43 -21.69
C ASN A 289 7.95 -3.69 -21.70
N TYR A 290 9.27 -3.53 -21.65
CA TYR A 290 10.21 -4.65 -21.57
C TYR A 290 9.99 -5.48 -20.29
N THR A 291 9.91 -4.86 -19.12
CA THR A 291 9.71 -5.59 -17.87
C THR A 291 8.29 -6.12 -17.73
N PHE A 292 7.28 -5.45 -18.29
CA PHE A 292 5.91 -5.96 -18.41
C PHE A 292 5.89 -7.29 -19.17
N GLN A 293 6.47 -7.34 -20.36
CA GLN A 293 6.50 -8.53 -21.22
C GLN A 293 7.21 -9.70 -20.53
N GLN A 294 8.38 -9.46 -19.93
CA GLN A 294 9.13 -10.52 -19.24
C GLN A 294 8.40 -11.13 -18.05
N VAL A 295 7.66 -10.30 -17.30
CA VAL A 295 7.02 -10.76 -16.06
C VAL A 295 5.66 -11.39 -16.37
N GLN A 296 4.92 -10.85 -17.36
CA GLN A 296 3.56 -11.28 -17.71
C GLN A 296 3.46 -12.80 -17.93
N GLU A 297 4.41 -13.42 -18.64
CA GLU A 297 4.37 -14.85 -18.96
C GLU A 297 4.39 -15.78 -17.74
N ARG A 298 5.07 -15.38 -16.66
CA ARG A 298 5.21 -16.17 -15.43
C ARG A 298 4.34 -15.68 -14.28
N THR A 299 3.61 -14.58 -14.46
CA THR A 299 2.93 -13.90 -13.36
C THR A 299 1.83 -14.77 -12.75
N ASP A 300 1.10 -15.55 -13.57
CA ASP A 300 0.05 -16.43 -13.08
C ASP A 300 0.56 -17.51 -12.11
N GLN A 301 1.75 -18.06 -12.36
CA GLN A 301 2.36 -19.05 -11.48
C GLN A 301 2.78 -18.41 -10.15
N ILE A 302 3.40 -17.22 -10.22
CA ILE A 302 3.81 -16.46 -9.04
C ILE A 302 2.59 -16.08 -8.20
N TRP A 303 1.51 -15.64 -8.83
CA TRP A 303 0.27 -15.29 -8.16
C TRP A 303 -0.35 -16.51 -7.46
N LYS A 304 -0.41 -17.67 -8.11
CA LYS A 304 -0.90 -18.91 -7.49
C LYS A 304 -0.08 -19.30 -6.26
N PHE A 305 1.25 -19.14 -6.33
CA PHE A 305 2.14 -19.41 -5.20
C PHE A 305 1.89 -18.44 -4.03
N GLN A 306 1.82 -17.13 -4.30
CA GLN A 306 1.53 -16.11 -3.27
C GLN A 306 0.15 -16.31 -2.64
N ARG A 307 -0.84 -16.68 -3.46
CA ARG A 307 -2.21 -16.94 -3.00
C ARG A 307 -2.27 -18.06 -1.96
N HIS A 308 -1.41 -19.08 -2.06
CA HIS A 308 -1.36 -20.15 -1.05
C HIS A 308 -1.02 -19.59 0.34
N GLY A 309 0.04 -18.78 0.45
CA GLY A 309 0.44 -18.19 1.74
C GLY A 309 -0.66 -17.35 2.39
N LEU A 310 -1.39 -16.59 1.57
CA LEU A 310 -2.51 -15.79 2.06
C LEU A 310 -3.71 -16.65 2.50
N ILE A 311 -4.01 -17.75 1.78
CA ILE A 311 -5.07 -18.68 2.19
C ILE A 311 -4.73 -19.31 3.54
N GLU A 312 -3.49 -19.77 3.72
CA GLU A 312 -3.02 -20.35 4.98
C GLU A 312 -3.16 -19.36 6.15
N GLU A 313 -2.86 -18.08 5.91
CA GLU A 313 -3.03 -17.01 6.89
C GLU A 313 -4.49 -16.79 7.30
N TYR A 314 -5.42 -16.75 6.32
CA TYR A 314 -6.85 -16.53 6.59
C TYR A 314 -7.55 -17.75 7.19
N GLU A 315 -7.08 -18.96 6.91
CA GLU A 315 -7.54 -20.19 7.57
C GLU A 315 -7.21 -20.17 9.08
N GLY A 316 -6.04 -19.64 9.44
CA GLY A 316 -5.60 -19.52 10.84
C GLY A 316 -6.15 -18.30 11.59
N ARG A 317 -6.96 -17.45 10.94
CA ARG A 317 -7.59 -16.27 11.56
C ARG A 317 -8.91 -16.65 12.24
N PRO A 318 -9.23 -16.03 13.39
CA PRO A 318 -10.55 -16.21 13.98
C PRO A 318 -11.64 -15.60 13.08
N PRO A 319 -12.87 -16.15 13.11
CA PRO A 319 -13.92 -15.77 12.16
C PRO A 319 -14.56 -14.40 12.41
N ALA A 320 -14.28 -13.78 13.56
CA ALA A 320 -14.84 -12.48 13.93
C ALA A 320 -14.09 -11.34 13.18
N PRO A 321 -14.79 -10.45 12.46
CA PRO A 321 -14.15 -9.29 11.86
C PRO A 321 -13.72 -8.27 12.92
N PRO A 322 -12.68 -7.45 12.66
CA PRO A 322 -12.40 -6.24 13.44
C PRO A 322 -13.65 -5.33 13.44
N PRO A 323 -14.05 -4.71 14.58
CA PRO A 323 -13.41 -4.65 15.91
C PRO A 323 -13.79 -5.78 16.89
N PHE A 324 -14.77 -6.61 16.56
CA PHE A 324 -15.29 -7.68 17.45
C PHE A 324 -14.25 -8.78 17.74
N ILE A 325 -13.19 -8.82 16.95
CA ILE A 325 -12.04 -9.70 17.13
C ILE A 325 -11.36 -9.56 18.49
N LEU A 326 -11.44 -8.37 19.12
CA LEU A 326 -10.91 -8.13 20.47
C LEU A 326 -11.51 -9.06 21.52
N LEU A 327 -12.83 -9.30 21.46
CA LEU A 327 -13.51 -10.20 22.39
C LEU A 327 -12.99 -11.63 22.25
N ASN A 328 -12.70 -12.05 21.01
CA ASN A 328 -12.15 -13.38 20.76
C ASN A 328 -10.70 -13.50 21.27
N HIS A 329 -9.87 -12.46 21.11
CA HIS A 329 -8.53 -12.42 21.70
C HIS A 329 -8.57 -12.45 23.22
N LEU A 330 -9.47 -11.69 23.84
CA LEU A 330 -9.68 -11.71 25.29
C LEU A 330 -10.09 -13.11 25.74
N HIS A 331 -11.02 -13.76 25.04
CA HIS A 331 -11.45 -15.12 25.35
C HIS A 331 -10.30 -16.13 25.24
N LEU A 332 -9.52 -16.09 24.15
CA LEU A 332 -8.36 -16.97 23.96
C LEU A 332 -7.25 -16.71 24.99
N CYS A 333 -7.01 -15.44 25.35
CA CYS A 333 -6.06 -15.07 26.38
C CYS A 333 -6.50 -15.59 27.76
N LEU A 334 -7.77 -15.41 28.11
CA LEU A 334 -8.36 -15.95 29.35
C LEU A 334 -8.27 -17.48 29.40
N GLN A 335 -8.58 -18.18 28.30
CA GLN A 335 -8.43 -19.64 28.25
C GLN A 335 -6.98 -20.08 28.45
N ARG A 336 -6.00 -19.37 27.87
CA ARG A 336 -4.57 -19.68 28.06
C ARG A 336 -4.10 -19.44 29.49
N VAL A 337 -4.48 -18.31 30.08
CA VAL A 337 -4.03 -17.91 31.42
C VAL A 337 -4.73 -18.74 32.50
N VAL A 338 -6.03 -18.99 32.37
CA VAL A 338 -6.85 -19.66 33.39
C VAL A 338 -6.86 -21.18 33.22
N LEU A 339 -7.08 -21.68 32.00
CA LEU A 339 -7.26 -23.13 31.77
C LEU A 339 -5.96 -23.85 31.42
N LYS A 340 -4.84 -23.13 31.20
CA LYS A 340 -3.54 -23.69 30.74
C LYS A 340 -3.65 -24.67 29.56
N ASN A 341 -4.75 -24.63 28.81
CA ASN A 341 -4.95 -25.54 27.70
C ASN A 341 -3.89 -25.24 26.63
N PRO A 342 -3.11 -26.24 26.19
CA PRO A 342 -2.24 -26.06 25.04
C PRO A 342 -3.13 -25.70 23.85
N SER A 343 -2.67 -24.76 23.01
CA SER A 343 -3.41 -24.42 21.81
C SER A 343 -3.40 -25.64 20.88
N GLU A 344 -4.47 -26.42 20.87
CA GLU A 344 -4.73 -27.32 19.75
C GLU A 344 -5.01 -26.44 18.54
N ARG A 345 -3.96 -26.11 17.79
CA ARG A 345 -4.11 -25.50 16.49
C ARG A 345 -4.83 -26.52 15.63
N HIS A 346 -6.01 -26.18 15.13
CA HIS A 346 -6.59 -26.90 14.02
C HIS A 346 -5.54 -26.85 12.90
N LYS A 347 -4.95 -28.00 12.55
CA LYS A 347 -3.97 -28.13 11.46
C LYS A 347 -4.70 -28.70 10.24
N PRO A 348 -5.54 -27.93 9.52
CA PRO A 348 -6.22 -28.45 8.33
C PRO A 348 -5.24 -28.94 7.26
N PHE A 349 -4.02 -28.37 7.24
CA PHE A 349 -2.98 -28.70 6.26
C PHE A 349 -1.96 -29.75 6.72
N LYS A 350 -2.01 -30.20 7.98
CA LYS A 350 -1.12 -31.26 8.49
C LYS A 350 -1.97 -32.32 9.18
N SER A 351 -2.24 -33.41 8.47
CA SER A 351 -2.82 -34.62 9.03
C SER A 351 -1.70 -35.59 9.42
N LYS A 352 -1.77 -36.12 10.64
CA LYS A 352 -0.95 -37.29 11.01
C LYS A 352 -1.71 -38.52 10.56
N LEU A 353 -1.16 -39.25 9.59
CA LEU A 353 -1.75 -40.50 9.13
C LEU A 353 -1.44 -41.63 10.12
N GLU A 354 -2.30 -42.65 10.13
CA GLU A 354 -1.97 -43.91 10.78
C GLU A 354 -0.88 -44.64 10.00
N LYS A 355 0.01 -45.33 10.72
CA LYS A 355 1.17 -46.00 10.11
C LYS A 355 0.79 -46.98 9.00
N ASN A 356 -0.36 -47.64 9.12
CA ASN A 356 -0.85 -48.60 8.13
C ASN A 356 -1.31 -47.91 6.84
N GLU A 357 -2.02 -46.78 6.96
CA GLU A 357 -2.44 -45.98 5.79
C GLU A 357 -1.25 -45.33 5.09
N GLU A 358 -0.27 -44.84 5.87
CA GLU A 358 0.96 -44.27 5.34
C GLU A 358 1.75 -45.28 4.50
N ALA A 359 1.93 -46.50 5.03
CA ALA A 359 2.61 -47.58 4.30
C ALA A 359 1.88 -47.96 2.99
N ALA A 360 0.54 -48.05 3.04
CA ALA A 360 -0.27 -48.33 1.87
C ALA A 360 -0.13 -47.23 0.79
N LEU A 361 -0.22 -45.95 1.18
CA LEU A 361 -0.08 -44.81 0.27
C LEU A 361 1.31 -44.73 -0.35
N LEU A 362 2.38 -44.92 0.43
CA LEU A 362 3.75 -44.92 -0.08
C LEU A 362 3.97 -46.06 -1.07
N SER A 363 3.44 -47.26 -0.78
CA SER A 363 3.55 -48.39 -1.70
C SER A 363 2.85 -48.13 -3.04
N TRP A 364 1.69 -47.48 -2.99
CA TRP A 364 0.93 -47.09 -4.18
C TRP A 364 1.63 -45.98 -4.98
N GLU A 365 2.23 -44.99 -4.31
CA GLU A 365 3.01 -43.92 -4.95
C GLU A 365 4.24 -44.50 -5.69
N ILE A 366 4.97 -45.42 -5.05
CA ILE A 366 6.14 -46.08 -5.66
C ILE A 366 5.72 -46.85 -6.91
N TYR A 367 4.63 -47.61 -6.83
CA TYR A 367 4.10 -48.35 -7.98
C TYR A 367 3.75 -47.43 -9.16
N LEU A 368 3.07 -46.31 -8.90
CA LEU A 368 2.77 -45.33 -9.95
C LEU A 368 4.02 -44.69 -10.54
N LYS A 369 5.02 -44.39 -9.71
CA LYS A 369 6.29 -43.83 -10.16
C LYS A 369 7.02 -44.77 -11.12
N GLU A 370 7.02 -46.07 -10.84
CA GLU A 370 7.60 -47.08 -11.72
C GLU A 370 6.86 -47.17 -13.06
N ILE A 371 5.52 -47.15 -13.06
CA ILE A 371 4.72 -47.14 -14.29
C ILE A 371 5.03 -45.92 -15.16
N ILE A 372 5.06 -44.72 -14.55
CA ILE A 372 5.34 -43.48 -15.28
C ILE A 372 6.75 -43.50 -15.85
N PHE A 373 7.73 -44.02 -15.10
CA PHE A 373 9.11 -44.13 -15.57
C PHE A 373 9.24 -45.11 -16.75
N LEU A 374 8.62 -46.29 -16.66
CA LEU A 374 8.60 -47.27 -17.75
C LEU A 374 7.96 -46.70 -19.02
N ASN A 375 6.83 -46.01 -18.89
CA ASN A 375 6.16 -45.38 -20.03
C ASN A 375 6.98 -44.24 -20.65
N SER A 376 7.78 -43.53 -19.85
CA SER A 376 8.66 -42.45 -20.34
C SER A 376 9.92 -42.98 -21.03
N CYS A 377 10.36 -44.21 -20.72
CA CYS A 377 11.47 -44.88 -21.42
C CYS A 377 11.04 -45.58 -22.72
N CYS A 378 9.75 -45.82 -22.92
CA CYS A 378 9.21 -46.45 -24.14
C CYS A 378 8.75 -45.45 -25.21
N GLN A 379 8.80 -44.14 -24.94
CA GLN A 379 8.71 -43.05 -25.93
C GLN A 379 10.11 -42.54 -26.28
#